data_AF-G7WK24-F1
#
_entry.id   AF-G7WK24-F1
#
_cell.length_a   1.000
_cell.length_b   1.000
_cell.length_c   1.000
_cell.angle_alpha   90.00
_cell.angle_beta   90.00
_cell.angle_gamma   90.00
#
_symmetry.space_group_name_H-M   'P 1'
#
loop_
_entity.id
_entity.type
_entity.pdbx_description
1 polymer ?
#
loop_
_entity_poly.entity_id
_entity_poly.type
_entity_poly.pdbx_seq_one_letter_code
_entity_poly.pdbx_strand_id
1 'polypeptide(L)' 'MEKKRERMVEVCPVCGSSEMYLETGGYVGKVYHCKDCNYMGALVVEADDEMVEAIKEGYGREKKGSED' A
#
# COMPACT_ATOMS: atom_id res chain seq x y z
N MET A 1 -4.98 -29.18 -3.32
CA MET A 1 -4.32 -28.07 -2.60
C MET A 1 -5.37 -27.00 -2.41
N GLU A 2 -6.08 -27.02 -1.29
CA GLU A 2 -6.97 -25.92 -0.94
C GLU A 2 -6.07 -24.77 -0.49
N LYS A 3 -5.91 -23.74 -1.33
CA LYS A 3 -5.25 -22.50 -0.89
C LYS A 3 -6.08 -21.97 0.27
N LYS A 4 -5.53 -22.09 1.49
CA LYS A 4 -6.06 -21.45 2.69
C LYS A 4 -6.36 -20.00 2.30
N ARG A 5 -7.61 -19.55 2.47
CA ARG A 5 -7.99 -18.19 2.14
C ARG A 5 -7.28 -17.25 3.11
N GLU A 6 -6.05 -16.89 2.78
CA GLU A 6 -5.31 -15.82 3.43
C GLU A 6 -6.13 -14.53 3.26
N ARG A 7 -6.19 -13.72 4.32
CA ARG A 7 -6.95 -12.48 4.28
C ARG A 7 -6.20 -11.52 3.37
N MET A 8 -6.80 -11.18 2.24
CA MET A 8 -6.29 -10.15 1.34
C MET A 8 -6.81 -8.78 1.80
N VAL A 9 -5.94 -7.78 1.81
CA VAL A 9 -6.26 -6.38 2.12
C VAL A 9 -5.65 -5.46 1.07
N GLU A 10 -6.36 -4.39 0.72
CA GLU A 10 -5.83 -3.33 -0.16
C GLU A 10 -4.90 -2.41 0.65
N VAL A 11 -3.65 -2.28 0.19
CA VAL A 11 -2.63 -1.46 0.84
C VAL A 11 -1.90 -0.54 -0.13
N CYS A 12 -1.27 0.48 0.44
CA CYS A 12 -0.42 1.43 -0.27
C CYS A 12 0.80 0.70 -0.87
N PRO A 13 1.08 0.89 -2.18
CA PRO A 13 2.21 0.24 -2.84
C PRO A 13 3.58 0.71 -2.34
N VAL A 14 3.63 1.85 -1.63
CA VAL A 14 4.88 2.44 -1.14
C VAL A 14 5.20 1.95 0.27
N CYS A 15 4.28 2.14 1.22
CA CYS A 15 4.55 1.88 2.64
C CYS A 15 3.77 0.69 3.23
N GLY A 16 2.88 0.05 2.47
CA GLY A 16 2.09 -1.09 2.95
C GLY A 16 0.97 -0.72 3.91
N SER A 17 0.65 0.57 4.09
CA SER A 17 -0.47 1.02 4.91
C SER A 17 -1.81 0.81 4.23
N SER A 18 -2.82 0.36 4.98
CA SER A 18 -4.22 0.34 4.55
C SER A 18 -4.94 1.69 4.74
N GLU A 19 -4.31 2.67 5.39
CA GLU A 19 -4.89 3.99 5.65
C GLU A 19 -4.81 4.87 4.39
N MET A 20 -5.77 4.68 3.50
CA MET A 20 -5.92 5.42 2.25
C MET A 20 -7.33 6.00 2.11
N TYR A 21 -7.45 7.13 1.42
CA TYR A 21 -8.75 7.70 1.04
C TYR A 21 -8.76 8.10 -0.43
N LEU A 22 -9.95 8.22 -1.01
CA LEU A 22 -10.11 8.67 -2.39
C LEU A 22 -10.01 10.20 -2.46
N GLU A 23 -9.04 10.69 -3.23
CA GLU A 23 -8.92 12.11 -3.59
C GLU A 23 -9.90 12.47 -4.71
N THR A 24 -10.08 11.57 -5.67
CA THR A 24 -11.00 11.74 -6.78
C THR A 24 -11.54 10.38 -7.21
N GLY A 25 -12.80 10.36 -7.60
CA GLY A 25 -13.49 9.20 -8.17
C GLY A 25 -14.42 9.62 -9.31
N GLY A 26 -14.84 8.66 -10.13
CA GLY A 26 -15.77 8.88 -11.25
C GLY A 26 -15.11 8.67 -12.61
N TYR A 27 -15.44 9.51 -13.60
CA TYR A 27 -15.02 9.32 -15.00
C TYR A 27 -13.49 9.30 -15.18
N VAL A 28 -12.77 10.02 -14.33
CA VAL A 28 -11.30 10.13 -14.38
C VAL A 28 -10.58 8.95 -13.71
N GLY A 29 -11.31 8.01 -13.12
CA GLY A 29 -10.77 6.90 -12.35
C GLY A 29 -10.67 7.18 -10.85
N LYS A 30 -10.23 6.17 -10.10
CA LYS A 30 -9.99 6.27 -8.66
C LYS A 30 -8.55 6.72 -8.41
N VAL A 31 -8.37 7.79 -7.66
CA VAL A 31 -7.06 8.22 -7.16
C VAL A 31 -7.09 8.13 -5.64
N TYR A 32 -6.16 7.37 -5.08
CA TYR A 32 -6.00 7.15 -3.65
C TYR A 32 -4.87 8.02 -3.11
N HIS A 33 -5.03 8.50 -1.88
CA HIS A 33 -3.99 9.15 -1.10
C HIS A 33 -3.77 8.40 0.21
N CYS A 34 -2.53 7.99 0.44
CA CYS A 34 -2.09 7.35 1.67
C CYS A 34 -1.78 8.37 2.77
N LYS A 35 -2.34 8.19 3.96
CA LYS A 35 -2.16 9.09 5.11
C LYS A 35 -0.76 9.03 5.72
N ASP A 36 -0.03 7.93 5.51
CA ASP A 36 1.23 7.66 6.21
C ASP A 36 2.49 8.05 5.43
N CYS A 37 2.46 7.90 4.10
CA CYS A 37 3.60 8.22 3.22
C CYS A 37 3.28 9.26 2.15
N ASN A 38 2.05 9.78 2.10
CA ASN A 38 1.61 10.79 1.15
C ASN A 38 1.68 10.33 -0.33
N TYR A 39 1.74 9.01 -0.58
CA TYR A 39 1.55 8.43 -1.90
C TYR A 39 0.18 8.85 -2.46
N MET A 40 0.17 9.35 -3.70
CA MET A 40 -1.04 9.69 -4.45
C MET A 40 -1.02 8.99 -5.81
N GLY A 41 -2.02 8.16 -6.10
CA GLY A 41 -2.09 7.45 -7.37
C GLY A 41 -3.26 6.48 -7.47
N ALA A 42 -3.44 5.91 -8.65
CA ALA A 42 -4.52 4.96 -8.91
C ALA A 42 -4.16 3.51 -8.52
N LEU A 43 -2.88 3.21 -8.30
CA LEU A 43 -2.42 1.86 -7.96
C LEU A 43 -2.57 1.58 -6.47
N VAL A 44 -3.18 0.44 -6.16
CA VAL A 44 -3.25 -0.19 -4.83
C VAL A 44 -2.82 -1.65 -4.96
N VAL A 45 -2.35 -2.26 -3.87
CA VAL A 45 -1.90 -3.65 -3.85
C VAL A 45 -2.85 -4.47 -2.98
N GLU A 46 -3.41 -5.54 -3.54
CA GLU A 46 -4.04 -6.58 -2.72
C GLU A 46 -2.93 -7.48 -2.15
N ALA A 47 -2.78 -7.47 -0.83
CA ALA A 47 -1.71 -8.15 -0.12
C ALA A 47 -2.28 -9.05 0.98
N ASP A 48 -1.68 -10.21 1.16
CA ASP A 48 -1.82 -10.99 2.39
C ASP A 48 -0.91 -10.41 3.50
N ASP A 49 -1.00 -11.00 4.70
CA ASP A 49 -0.22 -10.56 5.86
C ASP A 49 1.32 -10.61 5.58
N GLU A 50 1.81 -11.58 4.80
CA GLU A 50 3.25 -11.70 4.49
C GLU A 50 3.70 -10.59 3.52
N MET A 51 2.91 -10.33 2.49
CA MET A 51 3.16 -9.27 1.52
C MET A 51 3.11 -7.89 2.17
N VAL A 52 2.18 -7.64 3.09
CA VAL A 52 2.09 -6.36 3.83
C VAL A 52 3.38 -6.08 4.59
N GLU A 53 3.90 -7.07 5.32
CA GLU A 53 5.13 -6.91 6.08
C GLU A 53 6.35 -6.71 5.17
N ALA A 54 6.42 -7.43 4.05
CA ALA A 54 7.48 -7.25 3.06
C ALA A 54 7.53 -5.82 2.48
N ILE A 55 6.37 -5.22 2.19
CA ILE A 55 6.28 -3.83 1.68
C ILE A 55 6.74 -2.84 2.76
N LYS A 56 6.27 -2.99 4.01
CA LYS A 56 6.67 -2.13 5.13
C LYS A 56 8.18 -2.18 5.39
N GLU A 57 8.77 -3.36 5.33
CA GLU A 57 10.21 -3.53 5.48
C GLU A 57 11.00 -2.80 4.38
N GLY A 58 10.56 -2.90 3.12
CA GLY A 58 11.15 -2.20 2.00
C GLY A 58 11.20 -0.69 2.23
N TYR A 59 10.05 -0.11 2.58
CA TYR A 59 9.93 1.32 2.88
C TYR A 59 10.82 1.78 4.04
N GLY A 60 10.92 0.97 5.10
CA GLY A 60 11.78 1.27 6.25
C GLY A 60 13.27 1.27 5.91
N ARG A 61 13.71 0.44 4.95
CA ARG A 61 15.10 0.43 4.47
C ARG A 61 15.43 1.67 3.64
N GLU A 62 14.50 2.10 2.79
CA GLU A 62 14.68 3.31 1.95
C GLU A 62 14.79 4.58 2.80
N LYS A 63 13.94 4.73 3.83
CA LYS A 63 13.99 5.89 4.75
C LYS A 63 15.33 6.01 5.46
N LYS A 64 15.86 4.90 5.98
CA LYS A 64 17.15 4.88 6.70
C LYS A 64 18.34 5.23 5.81
N GLY A 65 18.26 5.03 4.51
CA GLY A 65 19.34 5.38 3.57
C GLY A 65 19.31 6.84 3.08
N SER A 66 18.26 7.60 3.40
CA SER A 66 18.07 8.99 2.96
C SER A 66 18.40 10.05 4.03
N GLU A 67 18.79 9.62 5.23
CA GLU A 67 19.07 10.49 6.39
C GLU A 67 20.59 10.66 6.69
N ASP A 68 21.46 10.30 5.74
CA ASP A 68 22.94 10.50 5.79
C ASP A 68 23.39 11.76 5.03
#